data_AF-A0A2V5PM62-F1
#
_entry.id   AF-A0A2V5PM62-F1
#
_cell.length_a   1.000
_cell.length_b   1.000
_cell.length_c   1.000
_cell.angle_alpha   90.00
_cell.angle_beta   90.00
_cell.angle_gamma   90.00
#
_symmetry.space_group_name_H-M   'P 1'
#
loop_
_entity.id
_entity.type
_entity.pdbx_description
1 polymer ?
#
loop_
_entity_poly.entity_id
_entity_poly.type
_entity_poly.pdbx_seq_one_letter_code
_entity_poly.pdbx_strand_id
1 'polypeptide(L)'
;MKITLVSRPATASLLAGLLCCLPTGNQQAQIFLGSTTATTGFAGEAAAVSGFAGGSAVAVADTGVIVSSGGEAEASAMETAVASGLAVGASHAAVVAGGSASAAEASVANVSFVGGGGFFFAATTIAAEFVSAQVNTVCATFGATVMAVSEVTGLTINGQAVAVTGAANQIVFLADGGYVIINEQAAGFAGTTVNALHVVDMFAGVNVVFASVTAGVTCTTVTTPPPPPPPCDFLTGGGWIVGTPSGAKANFGVAGGIKNGAFWGHLNYIDHGNGMHVKATAVTGYAVDPNDSTCRIIDYNVTIDGQPGTARVRACDKGEPGRNDIFQIQLSTGYFAGGDLGGSHPGGGNIQLHQCH
;
A
#
# COMPACT_ATOMS: atom_id res chain seq x y z
N MET A 1 7.45 46.85 -24.21
CA MET A 1 6.63 45.65 -24.42
C MET A 1 5.45 45.74 -23.45
N LYS A 2 4.26 46.06 -23.97
CA LYS A 2 3.10 46.52 -23.19
C LYS A 2 2.18 45.32 -22.97
N ILE A 3 2.15 44.75 -21.77
CA ILE A 3 1.28 43.62 -21.42
C ILE A 3 -0.07 44.21 -21.01
N THR A 4 -1.11 43.85 -21.75
CA THR A 4 -2.50 44.31 -21.56
C THR A 4 -3.26 43.20 -20.85
N LEU A 5 -3.78 43.48 -19.64
CA LEU A 5 -4.77 42.63 -18.98
C LEU A 5 -6.12 42.77 -19.71
N VAL A 6 -6.79 41.66 -19.98
CA VAL A 6 -8.21 41.64 -20.39
C VAL A 6 -8.95 40.64 -19.52
N SER A 7 -9.80 41.17 -18.63
CA SER A 7 -10.87 40.45 -17.96
C SER A 7 -12.03 40.22 -18.93
N ARG A 8 -12.68 39.05 -18.89
CA ARG A 8 -13.91 38.77 -19.64
C ARG A 8 -15.06 38.49 -18.67
N PRO A 9 -16.21 39.16 -18.79
CA PRO A 9 -17.40 38.86 -18.00
C PRO A 9 -18.24 37.73 -18.64
N ALA A 10 -18.98 37.03 -17.78
CA ALA A 10 -19.93 35.97 -18.11
C ALA A 10 -21.16 36.52 -18.85
N THR A 11 -21.64 35.79 -19.86
CA THR A 11 -22.93 36.02 -20.52
C THR A 11 -23.76 34.75 -20.46
N ALA A 12 -24.84 34.79 -19.68
CA ALA A 12 -25.95 33.84 -19.72
C ALA A 12 -26.86 34.18 -20.91
N SER A 13 -27.21 33.19 -21.73
CA SER A 13 -28.16 33.34 -22.83
C SER A 13 -29.42 32.56 -22.52
N LEU A 14 -30.53 33.29 -22.33
CA LEU A 14 -31.87 32.75 -22.13
C LEU A 14 -32.52 32.55 -23.51
N LEU A 15 -32.81 31.30 -23.88
CA LEU A 15 -33.52 30.99 -25.12
C LEU A 15 -35.03 30.88 -24.82
N ALA A 16 -35.80 31.91 -25.17
CA ALA A 16 -37.26 31.88 -25.14
C ALA A 16 -37.80 31.25 -26.43
N GLY A 17 -38.18 29.97 -26.35
CA GLY A 17 -38.81 29.21 -27.44
C GLY A 17 -40.33 29.14 -27.27
N LEU A 18 -41.03 29.65 -28.27
CA LEU A 18 -42.47 29.71 -28.48
C LEU A 18 -43.15 28.31 -28.43
N LEU A 19 -44.10 28.10 -27.51
CA LEU A 19 -44.93 26.88 -27.47
C LEU A 19 -46.40 27.25 -27.74
N CYS A 20 -46.88 26.93 -28.95
CA CYS A 20 -48.28 27.04 -29.35
C CYS A 20 -48.85 25.63 -29.56
N CYS A 21 -49.99 25.36 -28.91
CA CYS A 21 -50.94 24.27 -29.15
C CYS A 21 -50.49 22.83 -28.81
N LEU A 22 -50.95 22.29 -27.68
CA LEU A 22 -51.33 20.88 -27.46
C LEU A 22 -52.37 20.80 -26.31
N PRO A 23 -53.29 19.82 -26.31
CA PRO A 23 -54.55 19.85 -25.57
C PRO A 23 -54.40 19.52 -24.09
N THR A 24 -55.35 19.99 -23.29
CA THR A 24 -55.53 19.67 -21.86
C THR A 24 -55.88 18.19 -21.67
N GLY A 25 -54.87 17.32 -21.71
CA GLY A 25 -54.94 15.96 -21.21
C GLY A 25 -54.17 15.88 -19.90
N ASN A 26 -54.80 15.31 -18.87
CA ASN A 26 -54.17 15.04 -17.56
C ASN A 26 -52.84 14.30 -17.76
N GLN A 27 -51.72 15.02 -17.77
CA GLN A 27 -50.41 14.41 -17.60
C GLN A 27 -50.24 14.16 -16.11
N GLN A 28 -50.55 12.94 -15.68
CA GLN A 28 -49.91 12.43 -14.49
C GLN A 28 -48.41 12.52 -14.75
N ALA A 29 -47.74 13.44 -14.08
CA ALA A 29 -46.29 13.39 -13.93
C ALA A 29 -45.99 12.06 -13.24
N GLN A 30 -45.72 11.02 -14.03
CA GLN A 30 -45.09 9.82 -13.50
C GLN A 30 -43.70 10.26 -13.07
N ILE A 31 -43.55 10.48 -11.77
CA ILE A 31 -42.25 10.51 -11.13
C ILE A 31 -41.63 9.15 -11.46
N PHE A 32 -40.72 9.13 -12.44
CA PHE A 32 -39.76 8.05 -12.54
C PHE A 32 -38.88 8.16 -11.30
N LEU A 33 -39.27 7.48 -10.23
CA LEU A 33 -38.37 7.05 -9.18
C LEU A 33 -37.43 6.02 -9.83
N GLY A 34 -36.48 6.52 -10.62
CA GLY A 34 -35.27 5.77 -10.91
C GLY A 34 -34.61 5.54 -9.56
N SER A 35 -34.75 4.34 -9.02
CA SER A 35 -33.89 3.88 -7.94
C SER A 35 -32.47 3.89 -8.48
N THR A 36 -31.71 4.96 -8.23
CA THR A 36 -30.26 4.84 -8.22
C THR A 36 -29.96 3.95 -7.04
N THR A 37 -29.82 2.65 -7.28
CA THR A 37 -29.27 1.73 -6.27
C THR A 37 -27.94 2.36 -5.86
N ALA A 38 -27.87 2.93 -4.67
CA ALA A 38 -26.63 3.52 -4.19
C ALA A 38 -25.65 2.35 -4.03
N THR A 39 -24.70 2.25 -4.95
CA THR A 39 -23.65 1.22 -4.92
C THR A 39 -22.61 1.62 -3.90
N THR A 40 -22.03 0.64 -3.21
CA THR A 40 -20.82 0.88 -2.41
C THR A 40 -19.74 1.47 -3.31
N GLY A 41 -19.15 2.57 -2.87
CA GLY A 41 -18.07 3.25 -3.58
C GLY A 41 -16.75 2.98 -2.88
N PHE A 42 -15.69 2.78 -3.64
CA PHE A 42 -14.36 2.52 -3.09
C PHE A 42 -13.35 3.58 -3.47
N ALA A 43 -12.29 3.66 -2.68
CA ALA A 43 -11.10 4.44 -3.00
C ALA A 43 -9.91 3.75 -2.35
N GLY A 44 -8.78 3.75 -3.05
CA GLY A 44 -7.56 3.19 -2.50
C GLY A 44 -6.37 3.39 -3.40
N GLU A 45 -5.21 3.40 -2.78
CA GLU A 45 -3.90 3.59 -3.42
C GLU A 45 -2.85 3.10 -2.42
N ALA A 46 -1.81 2.43 -2.90
CA ALA A 46 -0.67 2.06 -2.08
C ALA A 46 0.61 2.28 -2.87
N ALA A 47 1.60 2.89 -2.22
CA ALA A 47 2.92 3.10 -2.78
C ALA A 47 3.99 2.83 -1.71
N ALA A 48 4.99 2.04 -2.07
CA ALA A 48 6.16 1.85 -1.21
C ALA A 48 6.94 3.16 -1.07
N VAL A 49 7.15 3.89 -2.17
CA VAL A 49 7.74 5.23 -2.15
C VAL A 49 7.03 6.14 -3.14
N SER A 50 6.69 7.36 -2.74
CA SER A 50 6.15 8.39 -3.62
C SER A 50 6.64 9.79 -3.24
N GLY A 51 6.68 10.72 -4.20
CA GLY A 51 6.99 12.12 -3.95
C GLY A 51 8.03 12.70 -4.90
N PHE A 52 8.91 13.56 -4.38
CA PHE A 52 9.93 14.29 -5.13
C PHE A 52 11.28 14.26 -4.43
N ALA A 53 12.35 13.97 -5.17
CA ALA A 53 13.72 14.03 -4.67
C ALA A 53 14.64 14.71 -5.70
N GLY A 54 15.31 15.80 -5.31
CA GLY A 54 16.19 16.62 -6.15
C GLY A 54 15.54 17.08 -7.46
N GLY A 55 14.29 17.54 -7.37
CA GLY A 55 13.54 18.08 -8.49
C GLY A 55 12.98 17.05 -9.47
N SER A 56 13.12 15.75 -9.19
CA SER A 56 12.52 14.66 -9.98
C SER A 56 11.42 13.97 -9.17
N ALA A 57 10.35 13.55 -9.85
CA ALA A 57 9.33 12.70 -9.25
C ALA A 57 9.89 11.30 -8.95
N VAL A 58 9.49 10.74 -7.83
CA VAL A 58 9.85 9.40 -7.36
C VAL A 58 8.58 8.59 -7.19
N ALA A 59 8.57 7.38 -7.75
CA ALA A 59 7.54 6.37 -7.52
C ALA A 59 8.20 4.99 -7.54
N VAL A 60 8.04 4.22 -6.47
CA VAL A 60 8.55 2.85 -6.33
C VAL A 60 7.43 1.97 -5.79
N ALA A 61 7.17 0.85 -6.49
CA ALA A 61 6.09 -0.09 -6.18
C ALA A 61 4.77 0.64 -5.84
N ASP A 62 4.21 1.28 -6.87
CA ASP A 62 2.98 2.07 -6.80
C ASP A 62 1.85 1.30 -7.51
N THR A 63 0.73 1.08 -6.82
CA THR A 63 -0.44 0.39 -7.38
C THR A 63 -1.24 1.27 -8.34
N GLY A 64 -1.06 2.59 -8.26
CA GLY A 64 -2.00 3.58 -8.76
C GLY A 64 -3.32 3.57 -7.97
N VAL A 65 -4.20 4.51 -8.34
CA VAL A 65 -5.54 4.61 -7.75
C VAL A 65 -6.47 3.52 -8.25
N ILE A 66 -7.22 2.88 -7.34
CA ILE A 66 -8.37 2.06 -7.72
C ILE A 66 -9.59 2.96 -7.96
N VAL A 67 -10.38 2.61 -8.97
CA VAL A 67 -11.62 3.32 -9.33
C VAL A 67 -12.76 3.00 -8.36
N SER A 68 -13.81 3.82 -8.37
CA SER A 68 -14.91 3.72 -7.40
C SER A 68 -15.70 2.42 -7.43
N SER A 69 -15.57 1.61 -8.48
CA SER A 69 -16.15 0.27 -8.56
C SER A 69 -15.43 -0.79 -7.73
N GLY A 70 -14.27 -0.46 -7.15
CA GLY A 70 -13.40 -1.41 -6.47
C GLY A 70 -12.47 -2.14 -7.44
N GLY A 71 -11.72 -3.09 -6.91
CA GLY A 71 -10.73 -3.90 -7.60
C GLY A 71 -9.50 -4.18 -6.75
N GLU A 72 -8.60 -5.00 -7.31
CA GLU A 72 -7.31 -5.36 -6.72
C GLU A 72 -6.18 -4.79 -7.57
N ALA A 73 -5.15 -4.23 -6.93
CA ALA A 73 -3.90 -3.82 -7.56
C ALA A 73 -2.70 -4.15 -6.65
N GLU A 74 -1.56 -4.49 -7.24
CA GLU A 74 -0.30 -4.76 -6.53
C GLU A 74 0.88 -4.23 -7.31
N ALA A 75 1.95 -3.91 -6.57
CA ALA A 75 3.23 -3.59 -7.13
C ALA A 75 4.36 -4.04 -6.19
N SER A 76 5.51 -4.40 -6.76
CA SER A 76 6.72 -4.67 -6.00
C SER A 76 7.96 -4.20 -6.73
N ALA A 77 8.99 -3.85 -5.96
CA ALA A 77 10.29 -3.44 -6.47
C ALA A 77 11.41 -3.99 -5.58
N MET A 78 12.59 -4.11 -6.17
CA MET A 78 13.82 -4.53 -5.50
C MET A 78 14.55 -3.33 -4.90
N GLU A 79 15.76 -3.60 -4.41
CA GLU A 79 16.74 -2.55 -4.15
C GLU A 79 16.78 -1.55 -5.30
N THR A 80 16.32 -0.34 -5.01
CA THR A 80 16.16 0.73 -5.98
C THR A 80 16.90 1.93 -5.45
N ALA A 81 18.02 2.24 -6.09
CA ALA A 81 18.63 3.55 -5.95
C ALA A 81 17.81 4.55 -6.77
N VAL A 82 17.29 5.55 -6.10
CA VAL A 82 16.51 6.64 -6.67
C VAL A 82 17.39 7.89 -6.75
N ALA A 83 16.91 8.94 -7.41
CA ALA A 83 17.57 10.23 -7.44
C ALA A 83 17.91 10.76 -6.03
N SER A 84 18.98 11.57 -5.96
CA SER A 84 19.27 12.44 -4.81
C SER A 84 19.63 11.71 -3.51
N GLY A 85 20.39 10.61 -3.63
CA GLY A 85 20.92 9.87 -2.47
C GLY A 85 19.86 9.06 -1.74
N LEU A 86 18.68 8.89 -2.33
CA LEU A 86 17.64 7.99 -1.84
C LEU A 86 17.88 6.57 -2.36
N ALA A 87 17.86 5.59 -1.48
CA ALA A 87 17.87 4.19 -1.79
C ALA A 87 16.86 3.46 -0.89
N VAL A 88 16.17 2.48 -1.47
CA VAL A 88 15.24 1.62 -0.75
C VAL A 88 15.49 0.17 -1.12
N GLY A 89 15.21 -0.74 -0.19
CA GLY A 89 15.31 -2.18 -0.39
C GLY A 89 14.04 -2.78 -1.00
N ALA A 90 13.79 -4.05 -0.69
CA ALA A 90 12.57 -4.75 -1.08
C ALA A 90 11.32 -3.92 -0.71
N SER A 91 10.48 -3.69 -1.70
CA SER A 91 9.34 -2.80 -1.66
C SER A 91 8.08 -3.54 -2.12
N HIS A 92 6.99 -3.35 -1.39
CA HIS A 92 5.69 -3.98 -1.64
C HIS A 92 4.57 -2.95 -1.46
N ALA A 93 3.56 -3.03 -2.33
CA ALA A 93 2.31 -2.33 -2.16
C ALA A 93 1.16 -3.17 -2.72
N ALA A 94 0.01 -3.14 -2.04
CA ALA A 94 -1.22 -3.79 -2.48
C ALA A 94 -2.44 -2.99 -2.04
N VAL A 95 -3.47 -3.01 -2.89
CA VAL A 95 -4.78 -2.44 -2.62
C VAL A 95 -5.85 -3.42 -3.06
N VAL A 96 -6.88 -3.52 -2.22
CA VAL A 96 -8.02 -4.41 -2.35
C VAL A 96 -9.27 -3.61 -2.03
N ALA A 97 -10.27 -3.70 -2.89
CA ALA A 97 -11.57 -3.11 -2.61
C ALA A 97 -12.70 -3.88 -3.28
N GLY A 98 -13.69 -4.27 -2.48
CA GLY A 98 -14.82 -5.04 -2.97
C GLY A 98 -15.85 -5.28 -1.87
N GLY A 99 -17.07 -5.63 -2.29
CA GLY A 99 -18.18 -5.93 -1.39
C GLY A 99 -18.50 -4.76 -0.44
N SER A 100 -18.10 -4.92 0.82
CA SER A 100 -18.29 -3.95 1.90
C SER A 100 -16.99 -3.43 2.50
N ALA A 101 -15.83 -3.70 1.90
CA ALA A 101 -14.53 -3.35 2.48
C ALA A 101 -13.52 -2.82 1.45
N SER A 102 -12.55 -2.04 1.93
CA SER A 102 -11.34 -1.66 1.20
C SER A 102 -10.15 -1.68 2.14
N ALA A 103 -9.08 -2.35 1.71
CA ALA A 103 -7.82 -2.45 2.41
C ALA A 103 -6.66 -2.04 1.51
N ALA A 104 -5.64 -1.41 2.10
CA ALA A 104 -4.41 -1.03 1.44
C ALA A 104 -3.23 -1.27 2.37
N GLU A 105 -2.13 -1.78 1.83
CA GLU A 105 -0.88 -2.00 2.56
C GLU A 105 0.34 -1.66 1.71
N ALA A 106 1.37 -1.13 2.36
CA ALA A 106 2.66 -0.86 1.73
C ALA A 106 3.78 -1.12 2.74
N SER A 107 4.92 -1.59 2.24
CA SER A 107 6.12 -1.78 3.06
C SER A 107 7.40 -1.55 2.27
N VAL A 108 8.42 -1.08 2.98
CA VAL A 108 9.75 -0.77 2.44
C VAL A 108 10.81 -1.27 3.40
N ALA A 109 11.74 -2.06 2.89
CA ALA A 109 12.96 -2.42 3.59
C ALA A 109 14.05 -1.35 3.39
N ASN A 110 14.95 -1.22 4.36
CA ASN A 110 16.24 -0.52 4.21
C ASN A 110 16.12 0.84 3.53
N VAL A 111 15.29 1.72 4.10
CA VAL A 111 15.22 3.11 3.67
C VAL A 111 16.56 3.75 4.01
N SER A 112 17.18 4.40 3.03
CA SER A 112 18.39 5.18 3.20
C SER A 112 18.27 6.45 2.36
N PHE A 113 18.40 7.59 3.01
CA PHE A 113 18.44 8.89 2.37
C PHE A 113 19.67 9.63 2.85
N VAL A 114 20.45 10.14 1.90
CA VAL A 114 21.57 11.04 2.15
C VAL A 114 21.31 12.34 1.43
N GLY A 115 20.80 13.31 2.16
CA GLY A 115 20.57 14.67 1.69
C GLY A 115 21.89 15.38 1.39
N GLY A 116 21.89 16.19 0.33
CA GLY A 116 23.03 17.06 0.04
C GLY A 116 23.19 18.10 1.15
N GLY A 117 24.35 18.12 1.81
CA GLY A 117 24.68 19.20 2.74
C GLY A 117 24.72 20.53 1.98
N GLY A 118 23.89 21.50 2.37
CA GLY A 118 23.99 22.86 1.85
C GLY A 118 25.32 23.51 2.24
N PHE A 119 25.62 24.69 1.70
CA PHE A 119 26.85 25.42 2.05
C PHE A 119 27.00 25.69 3.57
N PHE A 120 25.88 25.71 4.30
CA PHE A 120 25.82 26.02 5.73
C PHE A 120 25.50 24.82 6.65
N PHE A 121 25.11 23.67 6.09
CA PHE A 121 24.64 22.52 6.86
C PHE A 121 25.36 21.24 6.44
N ALA A 122 25.63 20.37 7.41
CA ALA A 122 26.10 19.02 7.11
C ALA A 122 25.03 18.25 6.32
N ALA A 123 25.44 17.19 5.63
CA ALA A 123 24.50 16.27 4.99
C ALA A 123 23.57 15.65 6.04
N THR A 124 22.27 15.73 5.81
CA THR A 124 21.28 15.03 6.63
C THR A 124 21.16 13.59 6.16
N THR A 125 21.36 12.63 7.06
CA THR A 125 21.13 11.21 6.76
C THR A 125 19.90 10.71 7.51
N ILE A 126 19.03 9.99 6.80
CA ILE A 126 17.85 9.35 7.37
C ILE A 126 17.88 7.89 6.94
N ALA A 127 17.80 6.97 7.89
CA ALA A 127 17.73 5.55 7.60
C ALA A 127 16.68 4.86 8.46
N ALA A 128 15.99 3.88 7.90
CA ALA A 128 15.11 2.98 8.63
C ALA A 128 15.26 1.56 8.09
N GLU A 129 15.29 0.58 8.99
CA GLU A 129 15.46 -0.82 8.61
C GLU A 129 14.22 -1.41 7.95
N PHE A 130 13.05 -0.94 8.36
CA PHE A 130 11.76 -1.33 7.84
C PHE A 130 10.72 -0.26 8.15
N VAL A 131 9.86 0.03 7.18
CA VAL A 131 8.66 0.85 7.37
C VAL A 131 7.46 0.17 6.70
N SER A 132 6.31 0.20 7.34
CA SER A 132 5.06 -0.30 6.77
C SER A 132 3.87 0.53 7.22
N ALA A 133 2.84 0.54 6.39
CA ALA A 133 1.55 1.14 6.69
C ALA A 133 0.44 0.25 6.16
N GLN A 134 -0.68 0.24 6.87
CA GLN A 134 -1.87 -0.51 6.51
C GLN A 134 -3.10 0.27 6.92
N VAL A 135 -4.11 0.28 6.04
CA VAL A 135 -5.44 0.79 6.32
C VAL A 135 -6.46 -0.26 5.91
N ASN A 136 -7.41 -0.55 6.79
CA ASN A 136 -8.58 -1.37 6.48
C ASN A 136 -9.84 -0.57 6.79
N THR A 137 -10.75 -0.51 5.84
CA THR A 137 -12.04 0.17 5.96
C THR A 137 -13.16 -0.81 5.65
N VAL A 138 -14.16 -0.90 6.53
CA VAL A 138 -15.26 -1.86 6.42
C VAL A 138 -16.57 -1.14 6.67
N CYS A 139 -17.60 -1.45 5.89
CA CYS A 139 -18.94 -0.94 6.15
C CYS A 139 -19.56 -1.60 7.38
N ALA A 140 -19.99 -0.74 8.29
CA ALA A 140 -20.83 -1.06 9.42
C ALA A 140 -22.23 -0.45 9.24
N THR A 141 -23.13 -0.76 10.18
CA THR A 141 -24.52 -0.28 10.18
C THR A 141 -24.66 1.24 10.05
N PHE A 142 -23.68 2.00 10.56
CA PHE A 142 -23.69 3.46 10.59
C PHE A 142 -22.46 4.08 9.90
N GLY A 143 -22.13 3.60 8.70
CA GLY A 143 -21.02 4.13 7.90
C GLY A 143 -19.79 3.23 7.95
N ALA A 144 -18.64 3.76 7.53
CA ALA A 144 -17.40 3.01 7.48
C ALA A 144 -16.69 3.03 8.85
N THR A 145 -16.19 1.87 9.27
CA THR A 145 -15.19 1.75 10.33
C THR A 145 -13.80 1.69 9.71
N VAL A 146 -12.84 2.34 10.33
CA VAL A 146 -11.44 2.42 9.85
C VAL A 146 -10.52 1.83 10.91
N MET A 147 -9.60 0.97 10.48
CA MET A 147 -8.41 0.61 11.22
C MET A 147 -7.18 1.06 10.41
N ALA A 148 -6.22 1.66 11.10
CA ALA A 148 -5.03 2.24 10.50
C ALA A 148 -3.84 1.94 11.40
N VAL A 149 -2.79 1.33 10.85
CA VAL A 149 -1.56 1.00 11.58
C VAL A 149 -0.34 1.38 10.76
N SER A 150 0.75 1.70 11.45
CA SER A 150 2.06 1.92 10.85
C SER A 150 3.14 1.32 11.73
N GLU A 151 4.16 0.74 11.11
CA GLU A 151 5.37 0.28 11.79
C GLU A 151 6.59 1.01 11.21
N VAL A 152 7.50 1.44 12.09
CA VAL A 152 8.79 2.02 11.71
C VAL A 152 9.84 1.44 12.65
N THR A 153 10.80 0.72 12.07
CA THR A 153 11.85 0.00 12.80
C THR A 153 13.23 0.53 12.43
N GLY A 154 14.09 0.69 13.43
CA GLY A 154 15.48 1.11 13.22
C GLY A 154 15.64 2.51 12.64
N LEU A 155 14.70 3.43 12.92
CA LEU A 155 14.80 4.80 12.44
C LEU A 155 15.97 5.53 13.09
N THR A 156 16.86 6.05 12.25
CA THR A 156 17.99 6.89 12.65
C THR A 156 18.02 8.16 11.80
N ILE A 157 18.41 9.26 12.43
CA ILE A 157 18.68 10.55 11.77
C ILE A 157 20.09 10.98 12.19
N ASN A 158 20.97 11.21 11.22
CA ASN A 158 22.38 11.53 11.44
C ASN A 158 23.08 10.49 12.34
N GLY A 159 22.73 9.21 12.16
CA GLY A 159 23.22 8.09 12.96
C GLY A 159 22.70 8.03 14.40
N GLN A 160 21.80 8.95 14.80
CA GLN A 160 21.15 8.91 16.11
C GLN A 160 19.79 8.22 16.02
N ALA A 161 19.53 7.28 16.92
CA ALA A 161 18.25 6.59 16.98
C ALA A 161 17.12 7.56 17.34
N VAL A 162 16.00 7.44 16.63
CA VAL A 162 14.78 8.20 16.87
C VAL A 162 13.76 7.28 17.53
N ALA A 163 13.21 7.72 18.67
CA ALA A 163 12.15 6.97 19.34
C ALA A 163 10.83 7.08 18.56
N VAL A 164 10.28 5.94 18.13
CA VAL A 164 8.95 5.85 17.51
C VAL A 164 7.92 5.66 18.62
N THR A 165 7.08 6.66 18.85
CA THR A 165 6.13 6.69 19.99
C THR A 165 4.84 5.93 19.73
N GLY A 166 4.54 5.65 18.45
CA GLY A 166 3.25 5.12 18.01
C GLY A 166 2.13 6.16 17.93
N ALA A 167 2.34 7.40 18.43
CA ALA A 167 1.38 8.48 18.26
C ALA A 167 1.25 8.86 16.77
N ALA A 168 0.03 9.16 16.34
CA ALA A 168 -0.21 9.68 15.00
C ALA A 168 0.43 11.06 14.83
N ASN A 169 0.98 11.32 13.65
CA ASN A 169 1.58 12.58 13.24
C ASN A 169 2.74 13.03 14.16
N GLN A 170 3.60 12.10 14.57
CA GLN A 170 4.79 12.43 15.36
C GLN A 170 5.80 13.17 14.49
N ILE A 171 6.17 14.40 14.89
CA ILE A 171 7.13 15.22 14.14
C ILE A 171 8.51 15.17 14.80
N VAL A 172 9.55 15.01 13.98
CA VAL A 172 10.96 15.13 14.36
C VAL A 172 11.61 16.18 13.48
N PHE A 173 12.09 17.26 14.09
CA PHE A 173 12.74 18.36 13.37
C PHE A 173 14.18 18.00 13.00
N LEU A 174 14.58 18.37 11.78
CA LEU A 174 15.93 18.23 11.27
C LEU A 174 16.72 19.52 11.55
N ALA A 175 18.05 19.39 11.64
CA ALA A 175 18.92 20.50 12.01
C ALA A 175 19.00 21.60 10.94
N ASP A 176 18.71 21.26 9.69
CA ASP A 176 18.63 22.16 8.54
C ASP A 176 17.27 22.87 8.43
N GLY A 177 16.30 22.57 9.31
CA GLY A 177 14.95 23.14 9.28
C GLY A 177 13.93 22.32 8.48
N GLY A 178 14.32 21.16 7.93
CA GLY A 178 13.39 20.14 7.49
C GLY A 178 12.72 19.41 8.66
N TYR A 179 11.87 18.45 8.36
CA TYR A 179 11.23 17.60 9.35
C TYR A 179 10.86 16.22 8.79
N VAL A 180 10.71 15.27 9.70
CA VAL A 180 10.21 13.93 9.44
C VAL A 180 8.91 13.76 10.20
N ILE A 181 7.85 13.30 9.53
CA ILE A 181 6.59 12.90 10.16
C ILE A 181 6.56 11.37 10.19
N ILE A 182 6.37 10.80 11.38
CA ILE A 182 6.23 9.37 11.62
C ILE A 182 4.76 9.09 11.90
N ASN A 183 4.23 8.00 11.32
CA ASN A 183 2.82 7.64 11.43
C ASN A 183 1.92 8.82 11.04
N GLU A 184 2.17 9.43 9.88
CA GLU A 184 1.34 10.52 9.40
C GLU A 184 -0.04 9.96 9.01
N GLN A 185 -1.10 10.45 9.66
CA GLN A 185 -2.45 10.00 9.42
C GLN A 185 -3.35 11.18 9.10
N ALA A 186 -4.07 11.07 7.99
CA ALA A 186 -5.03 12.07 7.55
C ALA A 186 -6.33 11.38 7.11
N ALA A 187 -7.45 11.78 7.71
CA ALA A 187 -8.77 11.37 7.26
C ALA A 187 -9.28 12.35 6.19
N GLY A 188 -9.79 11.81 5.08
CA GLY A 188 -10.35 12.59 3.98
C GLY A 188 -11.66 11.99 3.46
N PHE A 189 -12.29 12.71 2.52
CA PHE A 189 -13.51 12.23 1.86
C PHE A 189 -13.29 10.97 1.01
N ALA A 190 -12.07 10.77 0.49
CA ALA A 190 -11.68 9.60 -0.28
C ALA A 190 -11.23 8.41 0.60
N GLY A 191 -11.28 8.53 1.93
CA GLY A 191 -10.78 7.51 2.85
C GLY A 191 -9.70 8.03 3.79
N THR A 192 -9.05 7.12 4.47
CA THR A 192 -7.97 7.42 5.41
C THR A 192 -6.64 7.14 4.73
N THR A 193 -5.75 8.12 4.76
CA THR A 193 -4.36 7.99 4.31
C THR A 193 -3.46 7.81 5.52
N VAL A 194 -2.55 6.85 5.44
CA VAL A 194 -1.49 6.61 6.42
C VAL A 194 -0.17 6.55 5.68
N ASN A 195 0.80 7.31 6.17
CA ASN A 195 2.18 7.21 5.75
C ASN A 195 3.03 6.77 6.93
N ALA A 196 3.82 5.72 6.76
CA ALA A 196 4.71 5.28 7.84
C ALA A 196 5.78 6.33 8.16
N LEU A 197 6.36 6.92 7.11
CA LEU A 197 7.41 7.92 7.20
C LEU A 197 7.27 8.96 6.08
N HIS A 198 7.28 10.24 6.42
CA HIS A 198 7.26 11.35 5.46
C HIS A 198 8.42 12.29 5.76
N VAL A 199 9.33 12.41 4.80
CA VAL A 199 10.53 13.24 4.90
C VAL A 199 10.33 14.50 4.07
N VAL A 200 10.40 15.66 4.72
CA VAL A 200 10.37 16.98 4.08
C VAL A 200 11.64 17.73 4.41
N ASP A 201 12.48 17.93 3.42
CA ASP A 201 13.71 18.71 3.51
C ASP A 201 13.83 19.62 2.28
N MET A 202 13.49 20.89 2.46
CA MET A 202 13.53 21.88 1.39
C MET A 202 14.95 22.19 0.90
N PHE A 203 15.97 22.00 1.74
CA PHE A 203 17.36 22.30 1.39
C PHE A 203 17.98 21.15 0.59
N ALA A 204 17.60 19.91 0.88
CA ALA A 204 17.92 18.76 0.04
C ALA A 204 16.98 18.59 -1.17
N GLY A 205 15.90 19.38 -1.25
CA GLY A 205 14.91 19.29 -2.33
C GLY A 205 14.12 17.98 -2.30
N VAL A 206 13.76 17.53 -1.09
CA VAL A 206 13.09 16.25 -0.84
C VAL A 206 11.74 16.48 -0.16
N ASN A 207 10.73 15.83 -0.72
CA ASN A 207 9.41 15.64 -0.14
C ASN A 207 8.98 14.22 -0.55
N VAL A 208 9.34 13.24 0.28
CA VAL A 208 9.17 11.82 -0.04
C VAL A 208 8.46 11.12 1.08
N VAL A 209 7.53 10.27 0.70
CA VAL A 209 6.73 9.44 1.58
C VAL A 209 7.12 7.98 1.38
N PHE A 210 7.24 7.25 2.48
CA PHE A 210 7.52 5.81 2.50
C PHE A 210 6.36 5.06 3.15
N ALA A 211 6.00 3.94 2.51
CA ALA A 211 4.82 3.15 2.83
C ALA A 211 3.58 4.05 3.00
N SER A 212 3.12 4.59 1.87
CA SER A 212 1.89 5.38 1.78
C SER A 212 0.74 4.49 1.38
N VAL A 213 -0.35 4.55 2.12
CA VAL A 213 -1.57 3.80 1.83
C VAL A 213 -2.78 4.69 2.04
N THR A 214 -3.75 4.54 1.16
CA THR A 214 -5.09 5.11 1.31
C THR A 214 -6.10 4.00 1.11
N ALA A 215 -7.11 3.92 1.98
CA ALA A 215 -8.28 3.09 1.76
C ALA A 215 -9.54 3.79 2.23
N GLY A 216 -10.63 3.60 1.49
CA GLY A 216 -11.92 4.23 1.75
C GLY A 216 -13.07 3.43 1.17
N VAL A 217 -14.17 3.39 1.94
CA VAL A 217 -15.43 2.81 1.49
C VAL A 217 -16.57 3.76 1.80
N THR A 218 -17.40 4.03 0.78
CA THR A 218 -18.66 4.76 0.89
C THR A 218 -19.77 3.74 1.07
N CYS A 219 -20.27 3.65 2.30
CA CYS A 219 -21.28 2.67 2.67
C CYS A 219 -22.67 3.15 2.29
N THR A 220 -23.42 2.26 1.66
CA THR A 220 -24.85 2.44 1.42
C THR A 220 -25.60 1.49 2.35
N THR A 221 -26.84 1.82 2.71
CA THR A 221 -27.66 0.95 3.55
C THR A 221 -28.03 -0.31 2.76
N VAL A 222 -27.17 -1.32 2.78
CA VAL A 222 -27.47 -2.64 2.22
C VAL A 222 -28.45 -3.35 3.15
N THR A 223 -29.70 -3.50 2.69
CA THR A 223 -30.77 -4.22 3.42
C THR A 223 -30.81 -5.72 3.08
N THR A 224 -29.92 -6.22 2.22
CA THR A 224 -29.83 -7.64 1.89
C THR A 224 -28.38 -8.03 1.59
N PRO A 225 -27.83 -9.08 2.23
CA PRO A 225 -26.53 -9.62 1.86
C PRO A 225 -26.59 -10.13 0.41
N PRO A 226 -25.63 -9.79 -0.45
CA PRO A 226 -25.49 -10.48 -1.74
C PRO A 226 -25.25 -11.98 -1.51
N PRO A 227 -25.61 -12.86 -2.47
CA PRO A 227 -25.28 -14.28 -2.40
C PRO A 227 -23.75 -14.43 -2.21
N PRO A 228 -23.28 -15.41 -1.41
CA PRO A 228 -21.85 -15.64 -1.23
C PRO A 228 -21.19 -15.80 -2.60
N PRO A 229 -20.14 -15.03 -2.91
CA PRO A 229 -19.31 -15.29 -4.06
C PRO A 229 -18.77 -16.73 -4.00
N PRO A 230 -18.37 -17.32 -5.14
CA PRO A 230 -17.54 -18.52 -5.12
C PRO A 230 -16.33 -18.29 -4.18
N PRO A 231 -15.78 -19.33 -3.55
CA PRO A 231 -14.56 -19.19 -2.76
C PRO A 231 -13.46 -18.60 -3.64
N CYS A 232 -13.17 -17.32 -3.44
CA CYS A 232 -11.97 -16.68 -3.91
C CYS A 232 -11.35 -15.99 -2.71
N ASP A 233 -10.07 -16.29 -2.53
CA ASP A 233 -9.22 -15.56 -1.63
C ASP A 233 -7.89 -15.35 -2.31
N PHE A 234 -7.19 -14.34 -1.81
CA PHE A 234 -5.83 -14.05 -2.15
C PHE A 234 -5.14 -13.51 -0.90
N LEU A 235 -3.84 -13.61 -0.89
CA LEU A 235 -3.01 -13.21 0.22
C LEU A 235 -2.03 -12.15 -0.26
N THR A 236 -1.83 -11.12 0.54
CA THR A 236 -0.79 -10.10 0.34
C THR A 236 0.01 -9.95 1.64
N GLY A 237 1.18 -9.32 1.55
CA GLY A 237 1.94 -8.98 2.74
C GLY A 237 3.37 -8.56 2.43
N GLY A 238 4.01 -7.99 3.44
CA GLY A 238 5.40 -7.57 3.36
C GLY A 238 5.99 -7.43 4.76
N GLY A 239 7.30 -7.68 4.87
CA GLY A 239 7.91 -7.77 6.18
C GLY A 239 9.37 -8.17 6.16
N TRP A 240 9.82 -8.63 7.32
CA TRP A 240 11.14 -9.20 7.50
C TRP A 240 11.12 -10.32 8.55
N ILE A 241 12.01 -11.29 8.32
CA ILE A 241 12.24 -12.43 9.19
C ILE A 241 13.71 -12.49 9.61
N VAL A 242 13.95 -13.20 10.71
CA VAL A 242 15.29 -13.62 11.15
C VAL A 242 15.41 -15.14 11.06
N GLY A 243 16.58 -15.69 11.40
CA GLY A 243 16.79 -17.14 11.39
C GLY A 243 16.96 -17.72 9.99
N THR A 244 17.43 -16.89 9.04
CA THR A 244 17.86 -17.36 7.72
C THR A 244 19.08 -18.28 7.84
N PRO A 245 19.36 -19.13 6.86
CA PRO A 245 20.61 -19.90 6.78
C PRO A 245 21.88 -19.05 6.84
N SER A 246 21.83 -17.78 6.43
CA SER A 246 22.97 -16.85 6.54
C SER A 246 23.17 -16.31 7.96
N GLY A 247 22.15 -16.41 8.82
CA GLY A 247 22.09 -15.80 10.15
C GLY A 247 21.70 -14.32 10.13
N ALA A 248 21.57 -13.68 8.96
CA ALA A 248 21.15 -12.30 8.82
C ALA A 248 19.62 -12.15 8.67
N LYS A 249 19.16 -10.90 8.68
CA LYS A 249 17.77 -10.57 8.35
C LYS A 249 17.47 -10.90 6.89
N ALA A 250 16.24 -11.29 6.60
CA ALA A 250 15.70 -11.25 5.25
C ALA A 250 14.44 -10.39 5.17
N ASN A 251 14.30 -9.65 4.07
CA ASN A 251 13.08 -8.88 3.77
C ASN A 251 12.29 -9.58 2.68
N PHE A 252 10.97 -9.40 2.70
CA PHE A 252 10.10 -9.95 1.67
C PHE A 252 8.91 -9.03 1.36
N GLY A 253 8.40 -9.17 0.14
CA GLY A 253 7.07 -8.76 -0.29
C GLY A 253 6.42 -9.93 -1.02
N VAL A 254 5.17 -10.24 -0.70
CA VAL A 254 4.47 -11.43 -1.20
C VAL A 254 3.03 -11.08 -1.57
N ALA A 255 2.58 -11.62 -2.70
CA ALA A 255 1.18 -11.65 -3.06
C ALA A 255 0.89 -12.93 -3.83
N GLY A 256 -0.27 -13.56 -3.60
CA GLY A 256 -0.69 -14.75 -4.33
C GLY A 256 -2.20 -14.94 -4.28
N GLY A 257 -2.79 -15.35 -5.38
CA GLY A 257 -4.22 -15.62 -5.47
C GLY A 257 -4.66 -16.06 -6.85
N ILE A 258 -5.98 -16.18 -7.03
CA ILE A 258 -6.60 -16.45 -8.34
C ILE A 258 -7.51 -15.28 -8.69
N LYS A 259 -7.17 -14.56 -9.76
CA LYS A 259 -7.93 -13.42 -10.29
C LYS A 259 -8.43 -13.75 -11.69
N ASN A 260 -9.74 -13.65 -11.92
CA ASN A 260 -10.37 -13.95 -13.22
C ASN A 260 -9.99 -15.34 -13.78
N GLY A 261 -9.84 -16.34 -12.91
CA GLY A 261 -9.45 -17.71 -13.30
C GLY A 261 -7.97 -17.90 -13.65
N ALA A 262 -7.13 -16.88 -13.44
CA ALA A 262 -5.68 -16.95 -13.63
C ALA A 262 -4.94 -16.66 -12.32
N PHE A 263 -3.74 -17.22 -12.16
CA PHE A 263 -2.90 -16.88 -11.01
C PHE A 263 -2.47 -15.42 -11.04
N TRP A 264 -2.39 -14.82 -9.86
CA TRP A 264 -2.05 -13.41 -9.65
C TRP A 264 -1.14 -13.27 -8.44
N GLY A 265 -0.25 -12.27 -8.47
CA GLY A 265 0.60 -11.90 -7.36
C GLY A 265 2.09 -11.84 -7.72
N HIS A 266 2.93 -11.65 -6.71
CA HIS A 266 4.37 -11.49 -6.84
C HIS A 266 5.12 -12.07 -5.64
N LEU A 267 6.43 -12.20 -5.79
CA LEU A 267 7.34 -12.46 -4.70
C LEU A 267 8.60 -11.64 -4.92
N ASN A 268 9.05 -10.96 -3.86
CA ASN A 268 10.38 -10.42 -3.78
C ASN A 268 10.97 -10.78 -2.42
N TYR A 269 12.19 -11.29 -2.38
CA TYR A 269 12.84 -11.73 -1.17
C TYR A 269 14.35 -11.48 -1.26
N ILE A 270 14.95 -11.00 -0.18
CA ILE A 270 16.38 -10.73 -0.07
C ILE A 270 16.89 -11.24 1.27
N ASP A 271 17.91 -12.10 1.24
CA ASP A 271 18.71 -12.45 2.41
C ASP A 271 19.96 -11.57 2.46
N HIS A 272 20.07 -10.73 3.50
CA HIS A 272 21.13 -9.73 3.61
C HIS A 272 22.51 -10.30 3.96
N GLY A 273 22.58 -11.55 4.43
CA GLY A 273 23.86 -12.13 4.85
C GLY A 273 24.72 -12.57 3.68
N ASN A 274 24.08 -13.05 2.61
CA ASN A 274 24.74 -13.50 1.39
C ASN A 274 24.34 -12.68 0.15
N GLY A 275 23.39 -11.76 0.28
CA GLY A 275 22.84 -10.99 -0.84
C GLY A 275 22.03 -11.85 -1.81
N MET A 276 21.46 -12.98 -1.36
CA MET A 276 20.65 -13.83 -2.22
C MET A 276 19.30 -13.17 -2.49
N HIS A 277 19.00 -12.93 -3.76
CA HIS A 277 17.82 -12.22 -4.23
C HIS A 277 16.89 -13.19 -4.97
N VAL A 278 15.61 -13.20 -4.60
CA VAL A 278 14.58 -14.03 -5.21
C VAL A 278 13.46 -13.16 -5.74
N LYS A 279 13.11 -13.32 -7.01
CA LYS A 279 12.02 -12.59 -7.68
C LYS A 279 11.06 -13.54 -8.37
N ALA A 280 9.76 -13.40 -8.15
CA ALA A 280 8.77 -14.08 -8.98
C ALA A 280 8.85 -13.64 -10.43
N THR A 281 8.71 -14.61 -11.32
CA THR A 281 8.42 -14.42 -12.74
C THR A 281 7.00 -14.87 -13.09
N ALA A 282 6.43 -15.79 -12.31
CA ALA A 282 5.03 -16.17 -12.38
C ALA A 282 4.59 -16.82 -11.07
N VAL A 283 3.31 -16.65 -10.72
CA VAL A 283 2.62 -17.50 -9.74
C VAL A 283 2.14 -18.76 -10.46
N THR A 284 2.42 -19.93 -9.89
CA THR A 284 2.15 -21.24 -10.49
C THR A 284 1.25 -22.13 -9.64
N GLY A 285 1.00 -21.74 -8.39
CA GLY A 285 0.08 -22.45 -7.50
C GLY A 285 -0.39 -21.55 -6.38
N TYR A 286 -1.64 -21.76 -5.97
CA TYR A 286 -2.24 -21.08 -4.83
C TYR A 286 -3.25 -22.02 -4.18
N ALA A 287 -3.07 -22.30 -2.89
CA ALA A 287 -3.93 -23.22 -2.15
C ALA A 287 -4.01 -22.86 -0.66
N VAL A 288 -5.14 -23.21 -0.04
CA VAL A 288 -5.27 -23.23 1.42
C VAL A 288 -4.32 -24.28 2.00
N ASP A 289 -3.59 -23.94 3.06
CA ASP A 289 -2.83 -24.95 3.80
C ASP A 289 -3.82 -25.95 4.44
N PRO A 290 -3.71 -27.25 4.15
CA PRO A 290 -4.64 -28.25 4.67
C PRO A 290 -4.61 -28.37 6.21
N ASN A 291 -3.56 -27.87 6.87
CA ASN A 291 -3.41 -27.93 8.32
C ASN A 291 -3.83 -26.62 9.01
N ASP A 292 -4.06 -25.54 8.25
CA ASP A 292 -4.30 -24.22 8.81
C ASP A 292 -5.06 -23.31 7.82
N SER A 293 -6.35 -23.10 8.06
CA SER A 293 -7.21 -22.34 7.15
C SER A 293 -6.84 -20.86 7.02
N THR A 294 -6.04 -20.34 7.95
CA THR A 294 -5.53 -18.96 7.92
C THR A 294 -4.26 -18.81 7.08
N CYS A 295 -3.74 -19.92 6.55
CA CYS A 295 -2.51 -19.94 5.78
C CYS A 295 -2.75 -20.28 4.32
N ARG A 296 -1.90 -19.76 3.45
CA ARG A 296 -1.85 -20.09 2.03
C ARG A 296 -0.49 -20.61 1.66
N ILE A 297 -0.49 -21.61 0.78
CA ILE A 297 0.68 -22.09 0.07
C ILE A 297 0.66 -21.47 -1.32
N ILE A 298 1.73 -20.76 -1.66
CA ILE A 298 1.87 -20.07 -2.93
C ILE A 298 3.14 -20.58 -3.60
N ASP A 299 2.99 -21.14 -4.79
CA ASP A 299 4.10 -21.63 -5.61
C ASP A 299 4.43 -20.60 -6.70
N TYR A 300 5.72 -20.36 -6.92
CA TYR A 300 6.24 -19.40 -7.87
C TYR A 300 7.31 -20.03 -8.77
N ASN A 301 7.30 -19.65 -10.04
CA ASN A 301 8.54 -19.60 -10.82
C ASN A 301 9.30 -18.33 -10.41
N VAL A 302 10.61 -18.43 -10.21
CA VAL A 302 11.43 -17.32 -9.73
C VAL A 302 12.76 -17.22 -10.48
N THR A 303 13.43 -16.08 -10.33
CA THR A 303 14.88 -15.99 -10.47
C THR A 303 15.52 -15.94 -9.08
N ILE A 304 16.56 -16.73 -8.84
CA ILE A 304 17.43 -16.71 -7.66
C ILE A 304 18.79 -16.20 -8.14
N ASP A 305 19.19 -15.00 -7.74
CA ASP A 305 20.39 -14.30 -8.23
C ASP A 305 20.46 -14.25 -9.76
N GLY A 306 19.31 -14.00 -10.38
CA GLY A 306 19.15 -13.96 -11.84
C GLY A 306 19.06 -15.33 -12.52
N GLN A 307 19.26 -16.44 -11.81
CA GLN A 307 19.14 -17.80 -12.36
C GLN A 307 17.72 -18.37 -12.16
N PRO A 308 17.14 -19.06 -13.15
CA PRO A 308 15.82 -19.67 -12.98
C PRO A 308 15.74 -20.66 -11.82
N GLY A 309 14.64 -20.65 -11.08
CA GLY A 309 14.33 -21.59 -10.00
C GLY A 309 12.85 -21.59 -9.64
N THR A 310 12.51 -22.26 -8.54
CA THR A 310 11.16 -22.24 -7.98
C THR A 310 11.18 -21.86 -6.51
N ALA A 311 10.10 -21.22 -6.05
CA ALA A 311 9.88 -20.94 -4.64
C ALA A 311 8.50 -21.45 -4.22
N ARG A 312 8.42 -22.00 -3.01
CA ARG A 312 7.17 -22.27 -2.30
C ARG A 312 7.14 -21.40 -1.06
N VAL A 313 6.12 -20.56 -0.96
CA VAL A 313 5.88 -19.71 0.21
C VAL A 313 4.70 -20.25 0.99
N ARG A 314 4.84 -20.29 2.31
CA ARG A 314 3.73 -20.43 3.24
C ARG A 314 3.58 -19.11 3.98
N ALA A 315 2.43 -18.46 3.83
CA ALA A 315 2.11 -17.21 4.51
C ALA A 315 0.80 -17.37 5.28
N CYS A 316 0.75 -16.82 6.49
CA CYS A 316 -0.41 -16.92 7.38
C CYS A 316 -0.78 -15.57 7.96
N ASP A 317 -2.05 -15.24 7.85
CA ASP A 317 -2.66 -14.11 8.55
C ASP A 317 -3.20 -14.60 9.90
N LYS A 318 -2.63 -14.12 11.00
CA LYS A 318 -3.02 -14.46 12.38
C LYS A 318 -3.70 -13.29 13.08
N GLY A 319 -4.20 -12.32 12.30
CA GLY A 319 -4.94 -11.16 12.74
C GLY A 319 -4.06 -9.95 13.06
N GLU A 320 -4.69 -8.79 13.08
CA GLU A 320 -4.02 -7.51 13.27
C GLU A 320 -3.55 -7.32 14.73
N PRO A 321 -2.38 -6.69 14.97
CA PRO A 321 -1.59 -5.88 14.02
C PRO A 321 -0.49 -6.66 13.28
N GLY A 322 -0.69 -7.94 12.97
CA GLY A 322 0.20 -8.72 12.10
C GLY A 322 1.42 -9.33 12.78
N ARG A 323 1.68 -9.01 14.05
CA ARG A 323 2.86 -9.52 14.78
C ARG A 323 2.90 -11.04 14.91
N ASN A 324 1.75 -11.69 14.90
CA ASN A 324 1.65 -13.15 14.99
C ASN A 324 1.63 -13.82 13.61
N ASP A 325 1.68 -13.04 12.53
CA ASP A 325 1.69 -13.56 11.17
C ASP A 325 2.96 -14.35 10.91
N ILE A 326 2.88 -15.22 9.93
CA ILE A 326 3.97 -16.16 9.61
C ILE A 326 4.32 -16.02 8.14
N PHE A 327 5.61 -15.93 7.86
CA PHE A 327 6.16 -16.07 6.52
C PHE A 327 7.22 -17.17 6.50
N GLN A 328 7.14 -18.06 5.52
CA GLN A 328 8.14 -19.09 5.26
C GLN A 328 8.37 -19.24 3.76
N ILE A 329 9.62 -19.48 3.37
CA ILE A 329 10.02 -19.68 1.97
C ILE A 329 10.92 -20.90 1.86
N GLN A 330 10.65 -21.71 0.85
CA GLN A 330 11.48 -22.82 0.41
C GLN A 330 11.86 -22.61 -1.06
N LEU A 331 13.15 -22.70 -1.38
CA LEU A 331 13.65 -22.57 -2.75
C LEU A 331 14.05 -23.94 -3.33
N SER A 332 14.06 -24.03 -4.66
CA SER A 332 14.57 -25.21 -5.40
C SER A 332 16.03 -25.57 -5.10
N THR A 333 16.80 -24.63 -4.54
CA THR A 333 18.20 -24.85 -4.12
C THR A 333 18.33 -25.62 -2.80
N GLY A 334 17.22 -25.89 -2.11
CA GLY A 334 17.21 -26.45 -0.75
C GLY A 334 17.29 -25.40 0.35
N TYR A 335 17.40 -24.11 -0.01
CA TYR A 335 17.29 -23.01 0.94
C TYR A 335 15.90 -23.00 1.59
N PHE A 336 15.86 -22.81 2.90
CA PHE A 336 14.63 -22.65 3.68
C PHE A 336 14.83 -21.56 4.74
N ALA A 337 13.86 -20.66 4.86
CA ALA A 337 13.82 -19.66 5.92
C ALA A 337 12.36 -19.34 6.29
N GLY A 338 12.13 -18.91 7.52
CA GLY A 338 10.80 -18.47 7.94
C GLY A 338 10.71 -18.16 9.43
N GLY A 339 9.64 -17.49 9.82
CA GLY A 339 9.38 -17.12 11.21
C GLY A 339 8.13 -16.26 11.38
N ASP A 340 7.87 -15.91 12.64
CA ASP A 340 6.80 -14.98 13.02
C ASP A 340 7.22 -13.53 12.71
N LEU A 341 6.28 -12.65 12.36
CA LEU A 341 6.55 -11.25 12.00
C LEU A 341 6.61 -10.30 13.21
N GLY A 342 7.24 -10.74 14.30
CA GLY A 342 7.44 -9.92 15.51
C GLY A 342 6.74 -10.44 16.76
N GLY A 343 6.22 -11.67 16.72
CA GLY A 343 5.60 -12.39 17.83
C GLY A 343 6.60 -12.75 18.93
N SER A 344 6.97 -14.03 19.05
CA SER A 344 7.92 -14.49 20.07
C SER A 344 9.40 -14.23 19.72
N HIS A 345 9.67 -13.88 18.46
CA HIS A 345 11.00 -13.65 17.90
C HIS A 345 11.09 -12.26 17.25
N PRO A 346 12.30 -11.71 17.07
CA PRO A 346 12.48 -10.51 16.26
C PRO A 346 11.94 -10.70 14.84
N GLY A 347 11.13 -9.76 14.38
CA GLY A 347 10.47 -9.77 13.09
C GLY A 347 9.58 -8.54 12.99
N GLY A 348 9.04 -8.30 11.80
CA GLY A 348 8.10 -7.21 11.57
C GLY A 348 7.44 -7.31 10.21
N GLY A 349 6.41 -6.50 10.00
CA GLY A 349 5.53 -6.59 8.84
C GLY A 349 4.19 -7.24 9.14
N ASN A 350 3.46 -7.56 8.07
CA ASN A 350 2.06 -7.96 8.11
C ASN A 350 1.73 -8.85 6.91
N ILE A 351 0.81 -9.79 7.11
CA ILE A 351 0.18 -10.64 6.11
C ILE A 351 -1.32 -10.39 6.17
N GLN A 352 -1.97 -10.32 5.01
CA GLN A 352 -3.41 -10.12 4.90
C GLN A 352 -4.03 -11.19 4.02
N LEU A 353 -4.97 -11.92 4.60
CA LEU A 353 -5.80 -12.86 3.87
C LEU A 353 -7.13 -12.19 3.50
N HIS A 354 -7.29 -11.90 2.22
CA HIS A 354 -8.48 -11.26 1.69
C HIS A 354 -9.47 -12.32 1.23
N GLN A 355 -10.67 -12.30 1.81
CA GLN A 355 -11.77 -13.15 1.36
C GLN A 355 -12.70 -12.33 0.47
N CYS A 356 -13.16 -12.93 -0.63
CA CYS A 356 -14.20 -12.31 -1.44
C CYS A 356 -15.49 -12.13 -0.61
N HIS A 357 -16.12 -10.95 -0.74
CA HIS A 357 -17.37 -10.56 -0.08
C HIS A 357 -18.48 -10.29 -1.09
#